data_AF-A0A840Y3Y6-F1
#
_entry.id   AF-A0A840Y3Y6-F1
#
_cell.length_a   1.000
_cell.length_b   1.000
_cell.length_c   1.000
_cell.angle_alpha   90.00
_cell.angle_beta   90.00
_cell.angle_gamma   90.00
#
_symmetry.space_group_name_H-M   'P 1'
#
loop_
_entity.id
_entity.type
_entity.pdbx_description
1 polymer ?
#
loop_
_entity_poly.entity_id
_entity_poly.type
_entity_poly.pdbx_seq_one_letter_code
_entity_poly.pdbx_strand_id
1 'polypeptide(L)'
;MAPPEPVRGLIAGTPVLTPAGPVPVEALQPGMLVLAVSGAAAPFRTLAAVRRGWGQGPAIRIRAGALDDGTPQQDLLLPAAHALLLDGALIETGALVDGHGILPEPGAAPFALVELVLDSHDAVLAAGCAVEAIPPAPGAPDCAPRRGPDAALRARLSWRAERMGWAAPMPEEPPPPEAAGFRERLDDAPLSPFELDLPPRGAP
;
A
#
# COMPACT_ATOMS: atom_id res chain seq x y z
N MET A 1 -10.41 -34.06 1.81
CA MET A 1 -11.07 -32.77 2.11
C MET A 1 -10.43 -31.76 1.19
N ALA A 2 -11.18 -31.12 0.30
CA ALA A 2 -10.62 -30.04 -0.52
C ALA A 2 -10.06 -28.97 0.42
N PRO A 3 -8.94 -28.30 0.08
CA PRO A 3 -8.49 -27.17 0.87
C PRO A 3 -9.63 -26.16 0.96
N PRO A 4 -9.80 -25.47 2.11
CA PRO A 4 -10.78 -24.39 2.20
C PRO A 4 -10.51 -23.38 1.09
N GLU A 5 -11.58 -22.88 0.46
CA GLU A 5 -11.42 -21.88 -0.59
C GLU A 5 -10.69 -20.64 -0.04
N PRO A 6 -9.78 -20.04 -0.82
CA PRO A 6 -9.05 -18.86 -0.39
C PRO A 6 -10.02 -17.70 -0.17
N VAL A 7 -10.04 -17.16 1.06
CA VAL A 7 -10.84 -15.99 1.41
C VAL A 7 -10.22 -14.75 0.73
N ARG A 8 -11.02 -14.02 -0.06
CA ARG A 8 -10.61 -12.79 -0.76
C ARG A 8 -11.64 -11.70 -0.56
N GLY A 9 -11.18 -10.46 -0.46
CA GLY A 9 -12.02 -9.27 -0.29
C GLY A 9 -11.42 -8.30 0.71
N LEU A 10 -12.08 -7.16 0.86
CA LEU A 10 -11.71 -6.09 1.77
C LEU A 10 -12.45 -6.27 3.09
N ILE A 11 -11.74 -6.11 4.20
CA ILE A 11 -12.34 -6.19 5.53
C ILE A 11 -13.06 -4.88 5.85
N ALA A 12 -14.21 -4.96 6.52
CA ALA A 12 -14.97 -3.78 6.93
C ALA A 12 -14.10 -2.76 7.69
N GLY A 13 -14.38 -1.48 7.49
CA GLY A 13 -13.55 -0.36 7.94
C GLY A 13 -12.45 0.03 6.96
N THR A 14 -12.17 -0.76 5.92
CA THR A 14 -11.19 -0.38 4.89
C THR A 14 -11.72 0.78 4.04
N PRO A 15 -11.06 1.94 3.99
CA PRO A 15 -11.50 3.06 3.18
C PRO A 15 -11.13 2.84 1.72
N VAL A 16 -12.10 2.99 0.82
CA VAL A 16 -11.94 2.87 -0.62
C VAL A 16 -12.20 4.21 -1.27
N LEU A 17 -11.34 4.58 -2.22
CA LEU A 17 -11.43 5.89 -2.82
C LEU A 17 -12.59 6.00 -3.82
N THR A 18 -13.45 6.99 -3.59
CA THR A 18 -14.51 7.44 -4.50
C THR A 18 -14.28 8.88 -4.97
N PRO A 19 -15.03 9.41 -5.96
CA PRO A 19 -14.93 10.81 -6.37
C PRO A 19 -15.19 11.82 -5.25
N ALA A 20 -15.98 11.45 -4.24
CA ALA A 20 -16.30 12.30 -3.09
C ALA A 20 -15.29 12.17 -1.93
N GLY A 21 -14.26 11.34 -2.10
CA GLY A 21 -13.29 11.00 -1.06
C GLY A 21 -13.37 9.53 -0.62
N PRO A 22 -12.59 9.14 0.40
CA PRO A 22 -12.58 7.78 0.92
C PRO A 22 -13.90 7.43 1.61
N VAL A 23 -14.44 6.26 1.29
CA VAL A 23 -15.67 5.71 1.87
C VAL A 23 -15.36 4.33 2.44
N PRO A 24 -15.80 3.99 3.67
CA PRO A 24 -15.60 2.63 4.20
C PRO A 24 -16.25 1.60 3.28
N VAL A 25 -15.56 0.48 3.04
CA VAL A 25 -15.95 -0.49 2.02
C VAL A 25 -17.37 -1.05 2.21
N GLU A 26 -17.80 -1.22 3.46
CA GLU A 26 -19.14 -1.69 3.82
C GLU A 26 -20.26 -0.75 3.41
N ALA A 27 -19.97 0.54 3.20
CA ALA A 27 -20.92 1.55 2.74
C ALA A 27 -21.03 1.63 1.20
N LEU A 28 -20.12 0.99 0.47
CA LEU A 28 -20.17 0.99 -1.00
C LEU A 28 -21.36 0.19 -1.54
N GLN A 29 -21.91 0.64 -2.66
CA GLN A 29 -23.03 0.01 -3.33
C GLN A 29 -22.75 -0.16 -4.82
N PRO A 30 -23.36 -1.17 -5.48
CA PRO A 30 -23.34 -1.26 -6.93
C PRO A 30 -23.79 0.07 -7.56
N GLY A 31 -23.15 0.48 -8.64
CA GLY A 31 -23.39 1.78 -9.28
C GLY A 31 -22.53 2.94 -8.76
N MET A 32 -21.86 2.79 -7.60
CA MET A 32 -20.91 3.81 -7.13
C MET A 32 -19.61 3.76 -7.91
N LEU A 33 -18.94 4.92 -8.00
CA LEU A 33 -17.64 5.06 -8.64
C LEU A 33 -16.51 4.87 -7.63
N VAL A 34 -15.51 4.07 -8.00
CA VAL A 34 -14.27 3.86 -7.24
C VAL A 34 -13.05 4.08 -8.15
N LEU A 35 -11.93 4.52 -7.57
CA LEU A 35 -10.70 4.72 -8.35
C LEU A 35 -10.06 3.37 -8.66
N ALA A 36 -10.03 3.00 -9.94
CA ALA A 36 -9.33 1.82 -10.43
C ALA A 36 -7.92 2.18 -10.89
N VAL A 37 -6.92 1.35 -10.61
CA VAL A 37 -5.49 1.74 -10.68
C VAL A 37 -4.58 0.74 -11.40
N SER A 38 -5.08 -0.35 -11.99
CA SER A 38 -4.21 -1.29 -12.74
C SER A 38 -3.65 -0.73 -14.06
N GLY A 39 -4.16 0.42 -14.53
CA GLY A 39 -3.72 1.04 -15.77
C GLY A 39 -3.22 2.48 -15.64
N ALA A 40 -2.54 2.97 -16.67
CA ALA A 40 -1.88 4.28 -16.67
C ALA A 40 -2.82 5.50 -16.45
N ALA A 41 -4.11 5.35 -16.74
CA ALA A 41 -5.08 6.45 -16.65
C ALA A 41 -5.73 6.62 -15.27
N ALA A 42 -5.64 5.59 -14.41
CA ALA A 42 -6.37 5.49 -13.13
C ALA A 42 -7.79 6.09 -13.16
N PRO A 43 -8.72 5.53 -13.96
CA PRO A 43 -10.06 6.08 -14.09
C PRO A 43 -10.93 5.73 -12.88
N PHE A 44 -11.96 6.55 -12.63
CA PHE A 44 -13.07 6.13 -11.80
C PHE A 44 -13.94 5.14 -12.59
N ARG A 45 -14.19 3.96 -12.00
CA ARG A 45 -15.01 2.91 -12.60
C ARG A 45 -16.20 2.59 -11.72
N THR A 46 -17.28 2.16 -12.35
CA THR A 46 -18.53 1.81 -11.67
C THR A 46 -18.42 0.41 -11.08
N LEU A 47 -18.80 0.27 -9.81
CA LEU A 47 -18.97 -1.04 -9.16
C LEU A 47 -20.12 -1.80 -9.83
N ALA A 48 -19.82 -2.93 -10.45
CA ALA A 48 -20.80 -3.82 -11.05
C ALA A 48 -21.53 -4.63 -9.97
N ALA A 49 -20.81 -5.08 -8.95
CA ALA A 49 -21.40 -5.75 -7.78
C ALA A 49 -20.60 -5.47 -6.50
N VAL A 50 -21.30 -5.55 -5.37
CA VAL A 50 -20.72 -5.49 -4.03
C VAL A 50 -21.32 -6.64 -3.24
N ARG A 51 -20.51 -7.67 -2.94
CA ARG A 51 -20.97 -8.85 -2.19
C ARG A 51 -20.48 -8.75 -0.76
N ARG A 52 -21.36 -9.02 0.20
CA ARG A 52 -21.06 -8.93 1.64
C ARG A 52 -21.14 -10.31 2.24
N GLY A 53 -20.21 -10.61 3.13
CA GLY A 53 -20.17 -11.89 3.82
C GLY A 53 -19.28 -11.82 5.05
N TRP A 54 -18.87 -13.00 5.48
CA TRP A 54 -17.95 -13.19 6.58
C TRP A 54 -16.78 -14.03 6.10
N GLY A 55 -15.57 -13.58 6.39
CA GLY A 55 -14.36 -14.34 6.18
C GLY A 55 -13.87 -14.97 7.49
N GLN A 56 -13.26 -16.14 7.39
CA GLN A 56 -12.56 -16.79 8.49
C GLN A 56 -11.26 -17.39 7.93
N GLY A 57 -10.14 -17.13 8.60
CA GLY A 57 -8.84 -17.61 8.17
C GLY A 57 -7.72 -16.66 8.57
N PRO A 58 -6.49 -16.90 8.08
CA PRO A 58 -5.37 -16.01 8.33
C PRO A 58 -5.63 -14.64 7.67
N ALA A 59 -5.49 -13.59 8.47
CA ALA A 59 -5.43 -12.21 8.00
C ALA A 59 -4.02 -11.67 8.20
N ILE A 60 -3.62 -10.74 7.34
CA ILE A 60 -2.33 -10.06 7.34
C ILE A 60 -2.59 -8.59 7.59
N ARG A 61 -1.93 -8.05 8.61
CA ARG A 61 -1.89 -6.63 8.89
C ARG A 61 -0.66 -6.03 8.25
N ILE A 62 -0.91 -5.06 7.40
CA ILE A 62 0.10 -4.20 6.79
C ILE A 62 0.01 -2.87 7.56
N ARG A 63 1.05 -2.55 8.33
CA ARG A 63 1.09 -1.32 9.12
C ARG A 63 1.13 -0.09 8.22
N ALA A 64 0.61 1.02 8.72
CA ALA A 64 0.76 2.30 8.03
C ALA A 64 2.23 2.56 7.65
N GLY A 65 2.49 2.92 6.39
CA GLY A 65 3.83 3.18 5.86
C GLY A 65 4.75 1.97 5.66
N ALA A 66 4.23 0.74 5.74
CA ALA A 66 5.05 -0.46 5.57
C ALA A 66 5.44 -0.79 4.11
N LEU A 67 4.79 -0.16 3.13
CA LEU A 67 5.05 -0.30 1.70
C LEU A 67 5.64 1.00 1.14
N ASP A 68 6.09 0.96 -0.12
CA ASP A 68 6.63 2.11 -0.84
C ASP A 68 5.69 3.33 -0.79
N ASP A 69 6.29 4.51 -0.97
CA ASP A 69 5.61 5.81 -0.95
C ASP A 69 4.83 6.10 0.35
N GLY A 70 5.19 5.43 1.46
CA GLY A 70 4.55 5.63 2.76
C GLY A 70 3.13 5.07 2.85
N THR A 71 2.82 4.04 2.06
CA THR A 71 1.52 3.35 2.07
C THR A 71 1.55 2.09 2.93
N PRO A 72 0.40 1.56 3.41
CA PRO A 72 -0.92 2.20 3.46
C PRO A 72 -0.92 3.43 4.39
N GLN A 73 -1.94 4.29 4.25
CA GLN A 73 -2.08 5.51 5.06
C GLN A 73 -2.54 5.24 6.50
N GLN A 74 -3.09 4.05 6.73
CA GLN A 74 -3.48 3.51 8.02
C GLN A 74 -3.23 2.01 8.00
N ASP A 75 -3.25 1.35 9.16
CA ASP A 75 -3.16 -0.11 9.20
C ASP A 75 -4.24 -0.74 8.30
N LEU A 76 -3.80 -1.56 7.36
CA LEU A 76 -4.63 -2.26 6.41
C LEU A 76 -4.62 -3.75 6.76
N LEU A 77 -5.81 -4.28 7.06
CA LEU A 77 -6.01 -5.70 7.34
C LEU A 77 -6.65 -6.37 6.13
N LEU A 78 -6.02 -7.43 5.61
CA LEU A 78 -6.52 -8.18 4.46
C LEU A 78 -6.42 -9.70 4.72
N PRO A 79 -7.31 -10.52 4.14
CA PRO A 79 -7.14 -11.96 4.12
C PRO A 79 -5.82 -12.35 3.43
N ALA A 80 -5.12 -13.36 3.94
CA ALA A 80 -3.79 -13.74 3.44
C ALA A 80 -3.76 -14.12 1.93
N ALA A 81 -4.87 -14.63 1.40
CA ALA A 81 -5.00 -14.99 0.00
C ALA A 81 -5.51 -13.84 -0.89
N HIS A 82 -5.77 -12.65 -0.33
CA HIS A 82 -6.12 -11.47 -1.11
C HIS A 82 -4.85 -10.77 -1.61
N ALA A 83 -4.90 -10.16 -2.80
CA ALA A 83 -3.71 -9.63 -3.46
C ALA A 83 -3.63 -8.10 -3.46
N LEU A 84 -2.41 -7.59 -3.41
CA LEU A 84 -2.07 -6.21 -3.76
C LEU A 84 -1.48 -6.16 -5.16
N LEU A 85 -1.73 -5.07 -5.88
CA LEU A 85 -1.05 -4.78 -7.13
C LEU A 85 0.23 -3.97 -6.84
N LEU A 86 1.38 -4.62 -6.89
CA LEU A 86 2.70 -4.04 -6.63
C LEU A 86 3.56 -4.16 -7.89
N ASP A 87 4.09 -3.02 -8.37
CA ASP A 87 4.91 -2.95 -9.60
C ASP A 87 4.33 -3.66 -10.83
N GLY A 88 3.00 -3.68 -10.94
CA GLY A 88 2.28 -4.31 -12.04
C GLY A 88 2.07 -5.82 -11.87
N ALA A 89 2.39 -6.39 -10.71
CA ALA A 89 2.13 -7.78 -10.36
C ALA A 89 1.11 -7.89 -9.21
N LEU A 90 0.20 -8.86 -9.29
CA LEU A 90 -0.66 -9.20 -8.16
C LEU A 90 0.10 -10.14 -7.21
N ILE A 91 0.28 -9.71 -5.97
CA ILE A 91 1.01 -10.47 -4.94
C ILE A 91 0.07 -10.67 -3.75
N GLU A 92 -0.14 -11.93 -3.37
CA GLU A 92 -0.96 -12.27 -2.20
C GLU A 92 -0.33 -11.71 -0.93
N THR A 93 -1.16 -11.13 -0.05
CA THR A 93 -0.67 -10.48 1.18
C THR A 93 0.07 -11.43 2.10
N GLY A 94 -0.30 -12.71 2.14
CA GLY A 94 0.41 -13.73 2.92
C GLY A 94 1.85 -13.95 2.47
N ALA A 95 2.15 -13.70 1.20
CA ALA A 95 3.51 -13.79 0.66
C ALA A 95 4.38 -12.56 0.99
N LEU A 96 3.77 -11.46 1.45
CA LEU A 96 4.45 -10.20 1.77
C LEU A 96 4.91 -10.12 3.23
N VAL A 97 4.65 -11.13 4.05
CA VAL A 97 5.01 -11.13 5.48
C VAL A 97 6.53 -10.97 5.65
N ASP A 98 6.94 -9.89 6.30
CA ASP A 98 8.34 -9.51 6.51
C ASP A 98 8.76 -9.58 7.99
N GLY A 99 7.81 -9.81 8.91
CA GLY A 99 8.06 -9.84 10.35
C GLY A 99 8.25 -8.47 11.01
N HIS A 100 8.07 -7.36 10.28
CA HIS A 100 8.30 -6.00 10.77
C HIS A 100 7.08 -5.10 10.52
N GLY A 101 6.83 -4.75 9.27
CA GLY A 101 5.73 -3.89 8.84
C GLY A 101 4.50 -4.68 8.40
N ILE A 102 4.68 -5.92 7.97
CA ILE A 102 3.66 -6.80 7.41
C ILE A 102 3.66 -8.09 8.23
N LEU A 103 2.59 -8.27 9.02
CA LEU A 103 2.52 -9.25 10.10
C LEU A 103 1.24 -10.07 10.00
N PRO A 104 1.27 -11.37 10.36
CA PRO A 104 0.05 -12.13 10.59
C PRO A 104 -0.76 -11.50 11.72
N GLU A 105 -2.06 -11.40 11.54
CA GLU A 105 -2.97 -10.88 12.55
C GLU A 105 -3.22 -11.93 13.65
N PRO A 106 -2.94 -11.61 14.93
CA PRO A 106 -3.19 -12.55 16.02
C PRO A 106 -4.69 -12.73 16.26
N GLY A 107 -5.20 -13.93 16.00
CA GLY A 107 -6.58 -14.30 16.28
C GLY A 107 -7.46 -14.34 15.03
N ALA A 108 -7.85 -15.55 14.63
CA ALA A 108 -8.73 -15.79 13.49
C ALA A 108 -10.22 -15.62 13.84
N ALA A 109 -10.56 -14.50 14.49
CA ALA A 109 -11.97 -14.16 14.68
C ALA A 109 -12.62 -13.93 13.30
N PRO A 110 -13.87 -14.37 13.08
CA PRO A 110 -14.58 -14.04 11.86
C PRO A 110 -14.64 -12.53 11.64
N PHE A 111 -14.36 -12.09 10.42
CA PHE A 111 -14.36 -10.68 10.04
C PHE A 111 -15.39 -10.41 8.95
N ALA A 112 -16.03 -9.23 9.02
CA ALA A 112 -16.94 -8.79 7.97
C ALA A 112 -16.15 -8.49 6.70
N LEU A 113 -16.56 -9.10 5.60
CA LEU A 113 -15.83 -9.11 4.33
C LEU A 113 -16.70 -8.54 3.21
N VAL A 114 -16.10 -7.71 2.37
CA VAL A 114 -16.74 -7.08 1.22
C VAL A 114 -15.93 -7.35 -0.05
N GLU A 115 -16.56 -7.98 -1.01
CA GLU A 115 -16.02 -8.21 -2.35
C GLU A 115 -16.51 -7.12 -3.29
N LEU A 116 -15.58 -6.36 -3.85
CA LEU A 116 -15.87 -5.38 -4.88
C LEU A 116 -15.64 -6.00 -6.25
N VAL A 117 -16.61 -5.86 -7.15
CA VAL A 117 -16.55 -6.39 -8.52
C VAL A 117 -16.73 -5.25 -9.50
N LEU A 118 -15.82 -5.14 -10.45
CA LEU A 118 -15.90 -4.21 -11.58
C LEU A 118 -16.31 -4.97 -12.86
N ASP A 119 -16.55 -4.24 -13.95
CA ASP A 119 -16.89 -4.81 -15.27
C ASP A 119 -15.71 -5.56 -15.93
N SER A 120 -14.49 -5.34 -15.46
CA SER A 120 -13.31 -6.17 -15.76
C SER A 120 -12.42 -6.26 -14.52
N HIS A 121 -11.58 -7.29 -14.42
CA HIS A 121 -10.62 -7.40 -13.33
C HIS A 121 -9.70 -6.17 -13.29
N ASP A 122 -9.45 -5.66 -12.09
CA ASP A 122 -8.70 -4.44 -11.82
C ASP A 122 -8.26 -4.40 -10.34
N ALA A 123 -7.49 -3.39 -9.97
CA ALA A 123 -7.24 -3.03 -8.58
C ALA A 123 -7.91 -1.70 -8.25
N VAL A 124 -8.41 -1.55 -7.03
CA VAL A 124 -9.00 -0.30 -6.51
C VAL A 124 -8.07 0.34 -5.48
N LEU A 125 -8.08 1.67 -5.40
CA LEU A 125 -7.32 2.36 -4.37
C LEU A 125 -8.03 2.26 -3.01
N ALA A 126 -7.48 1.48 -2.08
CA ALA A 126 -8.01 1.23 -0.75
C ALA A 126 -6.93 1.42 0.32
N ALA A 127 -7.20 2.23 1.35
CA ALA A 127 -6.23 2.67 2.36
C ALA A 127 -4.92 3.26 1.78
N GLY A 128 -4.99 3.83 0.57
CA GLY A 128 -3.82 4.32 -0.16
C GLY A 128 -3.06 3.26 -0.97
N CYS A 129 -3.43 1.98 -0.88
CA CYS A 129 -2.83 0.88 -1.63
C CYS A 129 -3.69 0.47 -2.84
N ALA A 130 -3.04 -0.05 -3.88
CA ALA A 130 -3.73 -0.72 -4.98
C ALA A 130 -4.10 -2.15 -4.55
N VAL A 131 -5.37 -2.37 -4.21
CA VAL A 131 -5.88 -3.67 -3.72
C VAL A 131 -6.72 -4.34 -4.80
N GLU A 132 -6.55 -5.63 -5.00
CA GLU A 132 -7.30 -6.41 -5.99
C GLU A 132 -8.83 -6.26 -5.82
N ALA A 133 -9.54 -5.95 -6.91
CA ALA A 133 -10.98 -6.18 -6.99
C ALA A 133 -11.25 -7.62 -7.44
N ILE A 134 -12.37 -8.20 -7.05
CA ILE A 134 -12.69 -9.59 -7.39
C ILE A 134 -12.96 -9.72 -8.90
N PRO A 135 -12.37 -10.72 -9.58
CA PRO A 135 -12.67 -11.00 -10.97
C PRO A 135 -14.19 -11.14 -11.22
N PRO A 136 -14.73 -10.58 -12.32
CA PRO A 136 -16.17 -10.59 -12.58
C PRO A 136 -16.71 -12.00 -12.87
N ALA A 137 -15.84 -12.92 -13.31
CA ALA A 137 -16.16 -14.32 -13.55
C ALA A 137 -14.91 -15.18 -13.32
N PRO A 138 -15.08 -16.48 -13.00
CA PRO A 138 -13.97 -17.43 -12.96
C PRO A 138 -13.24 -17.48 -14.31
N GLY A 139 -11.92 -17.45 -14.28
CA GLY A 139 -11.09 -17.48 -15.50
C GLY A 139 -11.15 -16.20 -16.33
N ALA A 140 -11.77 -15.12 -15.83
CA ALA A 140 -11.58 -13.79 -16.40
C ALA A 140 -10.07 -13.50 -16.46
N PRO A 141 -9.58 -12.88 -17.55
CA PRO A 141 -8.16 -12.54 -17.64
C PRO A 141 -7.79 -11.63 -16.48
N ASP A 142 -6.61 -11.87 -15.91
CA ASP A 142 -6.09 -10.99 -14.88
C ASP A 142 -6.07 -9.54 -15.37
N CYS A 143 -6.22 -8.59 -14.45
CA CYS A 143 -6.08 -7.19 -14.76
C CYS A 143 -4.74 -7.01 -15.48
N ALA A 144 -4.79 -6.58 -16.73
CA ALA A 144 -3.62 -6.60 -17.59
C ALA A 144 -2.48 -5.91 -16.85
N PRO A 145 -1.33 -6.58 -16.61
CA PRO A 145 -0.18 -5.94 -15.98
C PRO A 145 0.25 -4.83 -16.92
N ARG A 146 -0.18 -3.60 -16.64
CA ARG A 146 0.40 -2.43 -17.28
C ARG A 146 1.61 -2.09 -16.42
N ARG A 147 2.69 -1.61 -17.07
CA ARG A 147 3.91 -1.10 -16.39
C ARG A 147 3.52 -0.57 -15.01
N GLY A 148 4.17 -1.08 -13.96
CA GLY A 148 3.99 -0.58 -12.59
C GLY A 148 3.92 0.95 -12.61
N PRO A 149 3.14 1.56 -11.70
CA PRO A 149 2.72 2.95 -11.85
C PRO A 149 3.92 3.80 -12.23
N ASP A 150 3.90 4.37 -13.44
CA ASP A 150 5.02 5.17 -13.88
C ASP A 150 5.15 6.37 -12.95
N ALA A 151 6.30 7.05 -12.95
CA ALA A 151 6.52 8.21 -12.10
C ALA A 151 5.39 9.26 -12.25
N ALA A 152 4.73 9.31 -13.41
CA ALA A 152 3.61 10.20 -13.66
C ALA A 152 2.31 9.73 -12.95
N LEU A 153 1.98 8.45 -12.96
CA LEU A 153 0.85 7.91 -12.20
C LEU A 153 1.12 8.03 -10.69
N ARG A 154 2.33 7.70 -10.24
CA ARG A 154 2.76 7.93 -8.84
C ARG A 154 2.63 9.40 -8.46
N ALA A 155 3.22 10.32 -9.23
CA ALA A 155 3.11 11.75 -8.98
C ALA A 155 1.67 12.27 -9.03
N ARG A 156 0.81 11.72 -9.90
CA ARG A 156 -0.62 12.09 -9.95
C ARG A 156 -1.40 11.58 -8.75
N LEU A 157 -1.07 10.39 -8.25
CA LEU A 157 -1.64 9.85 -7.01
C LEU A 157 -1.13 10.64 -5.79
N SER A 158 0.17 10.94 -5.70
CA SER A 158 0.74 11.81 -4.66
C SER A 158 0.13 13.21 -4.68
N TRP A 159 0.10 13.87 -5.84
CA TRP A 159 -0.52 15.20 -5.99
C TRP A 159 -2.02 15.20 -5.67
N ARG A 160 -2.75 14.14 -6.02
CA ARG A 160 -4.15 13.97 -5.62
C ARG A 160 -4.27 13.73 -4.12
N ALA A 161 -3.40 12.92 -3.53
CA ALA A 161 -3.37 12.69 -2.08
C ALA A 161 -3.12 13.99 -1.32
N GLU A 162 -2.20 14.84 -1.79
CA GLU A 162 -1.94 16.18 -1.23
C GLU A 162 -3.16 17.10 -1.35
N ARG A 163 -3.76 17.23 -2.55
CA ARG A 163 -4.90 18.13 -2.79
C ARG A 163 -6.21 17.70 -2.16
N MET A 164 -6.38 16.41 -1.95
CA MET A 164 -7.60 15.84 -1.38
C MET A 164 -7.48 15.62 0.14
N GLY A 165 -6.35 16.04 0.74
CA GLY A 165 -6.12 15.99 2.19
C GLY A 165 -5.87 14.58 2.75
N TRP A 166 -5.31 13.67 1.93
CA TRP A 166 -4.99 12.29 2.32
C TRP A 166 -3.51 12.09 2.68
N ALA A 167 -2.67 13.09 2.46
CA ALA A 167 -1.36 13.13 3.10
C ALA A 167 -1.58 13.35 4.61
N ALA A 168 -1.05 12.46 5.44
CA ALA A 168 -0.78 12.84 6.82
C ALA A 168 0.07 14.12 6.77
N PRO A 169 -0.14 15.11 7.65
CA PRO A 169 0.83 16.19 7.76
C PRO A 169 2.20 15.54 7.93
N MET A 170 3.13 15.89 7.04
CA MET A 170 4.52 15.47 7.20
C MET A 170 4.87 15.78 8.66
N PRO A 171 5.33 14.79 9.46
CA PRO A 171 5.71 15.08 10.83
C PRO A 171 6.61 16.29 10.76
N GLU A 172 6.24 17.34 11.51
CA GLU A 172 7.00 18.58 11.57
C GLU A 172 8.45 18.15 11.82
N GLU A 173 9.29 18.34 10.81
CA GLU A 173 10.70 17.98 10.93
C GLU A 173 11.16 18.77 12.16
N PRO A 174 11.62 18.10 13.23
CA PRO A 174 11.97 18.80 14.45
C PRO A 174 12.91 19.92 14.04
N PRO A 175 12.68 21.17 14.50
CA PRO A 175 13.48 22.30 14.06
C PRO A 175 14.93 21.87 14.15
N PRO A 176 15.72 22.02 13.06
CA PRO A 176 17.07 21.51 13.03
C PRO A 176 17.73 21.98 14.32
N PRO A 177 18.33 21.07 15.13
CA PRO A 177 18.92 21.45 16.41
C PRO A 177 19.78 22.65 16.12
N GLU A 178 19.64 23.76 16.86
CA GLU A 178 20.32 25.03 16.59
C GLU A 178 21.75 24.72 16.18
N ALA A 179 21.95 24.70 14.87
CA ALA A 179 23.13 24.09 14.35
C ALA A 179 24.14 25.18 14.54
N ALA A 180 24.92 25.06 15.62
CA ALA A 180 26.17 25.79 15.80
C ALA A 180 26.77 25.89 14.40
N GLY A 181 27.09 27.13 14.00
CA GLY A 181 27.48 27.42 12.62
C GLY A 181 28.54 26.41 12.20
N PHE A 182 28.62 26.04 10.92
CA PHE A 182 29.57 24.99 10.47
C PHE A 182 31.00 25.14 11.06
N ARG A 183 31.44 26.37 11.33
CA ARG A 183 32.67 26.70 12.08
C ARG A 183 32.65 26.25 13.55
N GLU A 184 31.60 26.55 14.29
CA GLU A 184 31.44 26.22 15.71
C GLU A 184 31.38 24.69 15.92
N ARG A 185 30.75 23.95 14.99
CA ARG A 185 30.80 22.47 14.98
C ARG A 185 32.19 21.89 14.68
N LEU A 186 33.03 22.60 13.92
CA LEU A 186 34.42 22.19 13.68
C LEU A 186 35.32 22.48 14.89
N ASP A 187 35.02 23.53 15.66
CA ASP A 187 35.75 23.88 16.87
C ASP A 187 35.47 22.90 18.02
N ASP A 188 34.22 22.41 18.15
CA ASP A 188 33.81 21.43 19.18
C ASP A 188 34.20 19.98 18.85
N ALA A 189 34.44 19.68 17.57
CA ALA A 189 34.91 18.37 17.10
C ALA A 189 36.15 18.55 16.23
N PRO A 190 37.30 18.94 16.83
CA PRO A 190 38.52 19.16 16.08
C PRO A 190 38.87 17.87 15.33
N LEU A 191 38.92 17.97 14.00
CA LEU A 191 39.31 16.86 13.14
C LEU A 191 40.73 16.44 13.52
N SER A 192 40.85 15.33 14.25
CA SER A 192 42.14 14.68 14.44
C SER A 192 42.64 14.23 13.07
N PRO A 193 43.92 14.51 12.71
CA PRO A 193 44.50 14.00 11.49
C PRO A 193 44.30 12.49 11.44
N PHE A 194 43.58 12.03 10.41
CA PHE A 194 43.43 10.61 10.16
C PHE A 194 44.77 10.11 9.61
N GLU A 195 45.58 9.46 10.45
CA GLU A 195 46.77 8.76 9.98
C GLU A 195 46.33 7.54 9.16
N LEU A 196 46.41 7.69 7.85
CA LEU A 196 46.32 6.58 6.90
C LEU A 196 47.56 5.71 7.11
N ASP A 197 47.41 4.57 7.78
CA ASP A 197 48.43 3.54 7.89
C ASP A 197 48.59 2.85 6.52
N LEU A 198 49.34 3.51 5.63
CA LEU A 198 49.63 3.01 4.30
C LEU A 198 50.71 1.93 4.44
N PRO A 199 50.50 0.71 3.89
CA PRO A 199 51.56 -0.28 3.85
C PRO A 199 52.77 0.30 3.11
N PRO A 200 54.01 -0.02 3.53
CA PRO A 200 55.19 0.51 2.90
C PRO A 200 55.15 0.17 1.41
N ARG A 201 55.15 1.21 0.57
CA ARG A 201 55.29 1.03 -0.88
C ARG A 201 56.60 0.28 -1.10
N GLY A 202 56.48 -0.92 -1.65
CA GLY A 202 57.62 -1.76 -1.96
C GLY A 202 58.69 -0.98 -2.73
N ALA A 203 59.93 -1.15 -2.29
CA ALA A 203 61.12 -0.85 -3.07
C ALA A 203 61.74 -2.19 -3.49
N PRO A 204 62.45 -2.23 -4.64
CA PRO A 204 62.57 -3.37 -5.55
C PRO A 204 63.34 -4.58 -5.02
#